data_AF-A0A497FC86-F1
#
_entry.id   AF-A0A497FC86-F1
#
_cell.length_a   1.000
_cell.length_b   1.000
_cell.length_c   1.000
_cell.angle_alpha   90.00
_cell.angle_beta   90.00
_cell.angle_gamma   90.00
#
_symmetry.space_group_name_H-M   'P 1'
#
loop_
_entity.id
_entity.type
_entity.pdbx_description
1 polymer ?
#
loop_
_entity_poly.entity_id
_entity_poly.type
_entity_poly.pdbx_seq_one_letter_code
_entity_poly.pdbx_strand_id
1 'polypeptide(L)'
;MVFQCYGKPSSVYAIVNTLMYRCRLGRSDIVPATAASQCVLSKLCDVKALHRLIGRLSSVEELIPVIKGTEIGKVVLSHIERSNFGEISKALWSHLVSTIHYLMSRIPKKWRSRIYTYLRRYDLHNIVISLTSLVTGARIRVEDLVPLGVIESRGLLAKLCEVASVNDLVELLRECGLGRYGDLIEELAPEVKDISYILPIESRLYWQYVCDLRDCGDPVLEFLSGVEYDLKLMLNVLRCKVMGVEEHILSRAIPRSGYLLSDREVSKLISIAVSDFARVLRETVYSELSRARVREVTDFERCVEEYFLGIVEYVAKRPQFTISDVVSVMMLKEMEVKVLRTLISSLLLSPRRR
;
A
#
# COMPACT_ATOMS: atom_id res chain seq x y z
N MET A 1 2.41 -19.79 -10.87
CA MET A 1 2.10 -20.88 -11.83
C MET A 1 0.75 -20.75 -12.56
N VAL A 2 -0.16 -19.82 -12.20
CA VAL A 2 -1.48 -19.69 -12.88
C VAL A 2 -1.40 -19.18 -14.35
N PHE A 3 -0.26 -18.63 -14.78
CA PHE A 3 -0.07 -18.05 -16.12
C PHE A 3 0.86 -18.84 -17.05
N GLN A 4 1.25 -20.08 -16.72
CA GLN A 4 2.15 -20.86 -17.59
C GLN A 4 1.47 -21.45 -18.84
N CYS A 5 0.14 -21.43 -18.94
CA CYS A 5 -0.60 -22.08 -20.04
C CYS A 5 -1.20 -21.13 -21.09
N TYR A 6 -1.08 -19.81 -20.92
CA TYR A 6 -1.53 -18.83 -21.91
C TYR A 6 -0.38 -17.84 -22.11
N GLY A 7 -0.03 -17.55 -23.36
CA GLY A 7 1.07 -16.61 -23.70
C GLY A 7 0.99 -15.32 -22.87
N LYS A 8 2.14 -14.69 -22.61
CA LYS A 8 2.23 -13.50 -21.73
C LYS A 8 1.09 -12.52 -22.06
N PRO A 9 0.16 -12.26 -21.11
CA PRO A 9 -0.96 -11.36 -21.35
C PRO A 9 -0.45 -9.97 -21.72
N SER A 10 -1.14 -9.31 -22.64
CA SER A 10 -0.69 -8.03 -23.23
C SER A 10 -0.74 -6.85 -22.26
N SER A 11 -1.50 -6.95 -21.16
CA SER A 11 -1.56 -5.94 -20.11
C SER A 11 -2.11 -6.47 -18.78
N VAL A 12 -1.86 -5.74 -17.69
CA VAL A 12 -2.46 -5.98 -16.36
C VAL A 12 -4.00 -5.97 -16.41
N TYR A 13 -4.60 -5.10 -17.24
CA TYR A 13 -6.05 -5.05 -17.42
C TYR A 13 -6.64 -6.30 -18.09
N ALA A 14 -5.90 -6.94 -19.01
CA ALA A 14 -6.33 -8.20 -19.61
C ALA A 14 -6.37 -9.34 -18.57
N ILE A 15 -5.38 -9.35 -17.66
CA ILE A 15 -5.30 -10.32 -16.57
C ILE A 15 -6.48 -10.16 -15.62
N VAL A 16 -6.68 -8.93 -15.10
CA VAL A 16 -7.73 -8.69 -14.11
C VAL A 16 -9.11 -8.97 -14.67
N ASN A 17 -9.35 -8.68 -15.95
CA ASN A 17 -10.61 -9.03 -16.63
C ASN A 17 -10.86 -10.54 -16.66
N THR A 18 -9.84 -11.30 -16.99
CA THR A 18 -9.93 -12.77 -17.01
C THR A 18 -10.25 -13.31 -15.62
N LEU A 19 -9.59 -12.78 -14.58
CA LEU A 19 -9.83 -13.19 -13.19
C LEU A 19 -11.24 -12.81 -12.71
N MET A 20 -11.67 -11.58 -13.00
CA MET A 20 -13.01 -11.11 -12.67
C MET A 20 -14.09 -11.97 -13.33
N TYR A 21 -13.95 -12.27 -14.63
CA TYR A 21 -14.90 -13.13 -15.34
C TYR A 21 -15.03 -14.51 -14.68
N ARG A 22 -13.93 -15.12 -14.24
CA ARG A 22 -13.92 -16.40 -13.52
C ARG A 22 -14.56 -16.34 -12.14
N CYS A 23 -14.52 -15.19 -11.48
CA CYS A 23 -15.05 -15.00 -10.13
C CYS A 23 -16.56 -14.70 -10.10
N ARG A 24 -17.17 -14.41 -11.25
CA ARG A 24 -18.51 -13.83 -11.41
C ARG A 24 -19.69 -14.76 -11.07
N LEU A 25 -19.47 -15.81 -10.27
CA LEU A 25 -20.46 -16.85 -9.96
C LEU A 25 -21.16 -16.60 -8.62
N GLY A 26 -22.39 -16.09 -8.66
CA GLY A 26 -23.53 -16.50 -7.81
C GLY A 26 -23.40 -16.52 -6.28
N ARG A 27 -22.53 -15.71 -5.65
CA ARG A 27 -22.41 -15.68 -4.17
C ARG A 27 -23.41 -14.70 -3.55
N SER A 28 -24.63 -15.18 -3.28
CA SER A 28 -25.70 -14.35 -2.70
C SER A 28 -25.35 -13.78 -1.32
N ASP A 29 -24.51 -14.47 -0.54
CA ASP A 29 -24.24 -14.09 0.85
C ASP A 29 -23.32 -12.87 1.01
N ILE A 30 -22.52 -12.52 0.00
CA ILE A 30 -21.64 -11.33 0.02
C ILE A 30 -22.30 -10.10 -0.62
N VAL A 31 -23.49 -10.24 -1.20
CA VAL A 31 -24.24 -9.15 -1.84
C VAL A 31 -24.44 -7.96 -0.90
N PRO A 32 -24.84 -8.12 0.39
CA PRO A 32 -24.99 -6.97 1.29
C PRO A 32 -23.68 -6.21 1.53
N ALA A 33 -22.56 -6.92 1.66
CA ALA A 33 -21.24 -6.30 1.82
C ALA A 33 -20.81 -5.56 0.54
N THR A 34 -21.11 -6.13 -0.62
CA THR A 34 -20.85 -5.53 -1.94
C THR A 34 -21.69 -4.25 -2.12
N ALA A 35 -22.98 -4.28 -1.78
CA ALA A 35 -23.84 -3.09 -1.83
C ALA A 35 -23.34 -2.00 -0.87
N ALA A 36 -22.91 -2.37 0.34
CA ALA A 36 -22.32 -1.45 1.29
C ALA A 36 -21.01 -0.83 0.77
N SER A 37 -20.15 -1.61 0.10
CA SER A 37 -18.93 -1.10 -0.52
C SER A 37 -19.22 -0.15 -1.67
N GLN A 38 -20.22 -0.43 -2.50
CA GLN A 38 -20.65 0.50 -3.56
C GLN A 38 -21.20 1.82 -3.00
N CYS A 39 -21.89 1.79 -1.86
CA CYS A 39 -22.34 3.01 -1.17
C CYS A 39 -21.16 3.85 -0.64
N VAL A 40 -20.08 3.21 -0.17
CA VAL A 40 -18.85 3.92 0.21
C VAL A 40 -18.15 4.48 -1.04
N LEU A 41 -18.04 3.69 -2.10
CA LEU A 41 -17.44 4.08 -3.38
C LEU A 41 -18.10 5.34 -3.96
N SER A 42 -19.43 5.44 -3.92
CA SER A 42 -20.16 6.61 -4.43
C SER A 42 -19.93 7.89 -3.63
N LYS A 43 -19.31 7.79 -2.45
CA LYS A 43 -19.02 8.91 -1.55
C LYS A 43 -17.53 9.27 -1.49
N LEU A 44 -16.68 8.54 -2.23
CA LEU A 44 -15.27 8.87 -2.33
C LEU A 44 -15.06 10.17 -3.10
N CYS A 45 -14.09 10.95 -2.66
CA CYS A 45 -13.48 12.03 -3.40
C CYS A 45 -12.80 11.48 -4.67
N ASP A 46 -12.64 12.33 -5.69
CA ASP A 46 -11.79 12.03 -6.84
C ASP A 46 -10.30 12.01 -6.39
N VAL A 47 -9.82 10.81 -6.04
CA VAL A 47 -8.46 10.58 -5.58
C VAL A 47 -7.44 10.99 -6.66
N LYS A 48 -7.76 10.84 -7.96
CA LYS A 48 -6.88 11.30 -9.05
C LYS A 48 -6.81 12.82 -9.08
N ALA A 49 -7.92 13.52 -8.85
CA ALA A 49 -7.91 14.97 -8.71
C ALA A 49 -7.04 15.42 -7.55
N LEU A 50 -7.17 14.79 -6.37
CA LEU A 50 -6.32 15.09 -5.21
C LEU A 50 -4.83 14.84 -5.48
N HIS A 51 -4.50 13.72 -6.12
CA HIS A 51 -3.12 13.36 -6.43
C HIS A 51 -2.44 14.41 -7.31
N ARG A 52 -3.16 14.92 -8.31
CA ARG A 52 -2.68 16.01 -9.18
C ARG A 52 -2.39 17.33 -8.46
N LEU A 53 -2.84 17.50 -7.21
CA LEU A 53 -2.60 18.71 -6.41
C LEU A 53 -1.31 18.62 -5.58
N ILE A 54 -0.71 17.43 -5.45
CA ILE A 54 0.53 17.25 -4.68
C ILE A 54 1.63 18.13 -5.28
N GLY A 55 2.24 18.96 -4.44
CA GLY A 55 3.28 19.92 -4.83
C GLY A 55 2.79 21.13 -5.65
N ARG A 56 1.47 21.28 -5.85
CA ARG A 56 0.88 22.43 -6.55
C ARG A 56 0.16 23.41 -5.64
N LEU A 57 -0.39 22.91 -4.53
CA LEU A 57 -1.08 23.77 -3.58
C LEU A 57 -0.08 24.59 -2.78
N SER A 58 -0.37 25.87 -2.61
CA SER A 58 0.44 26.78 -1.79
C SER A 58 -0.18 27.03 -0.42
N SER A 59 -1.48 26.76 -0.28
CA SER A 59 -2.21 26.95 0.98
C SER A 59 -3.31 25.92 1.16
N VAL A 60 -3.82 25.83 2.39
CA VAL A 60 -4.92 24.93 2.76
C VAL A 60 -6.24 25.38 2.17
N GLU A 61 -6.45 26.68 2.01
CA GLU A 61 -7.67 27.27 1.44
C GLU A 61 -7.91 26.79 0.01
N GLU A 62 -6.85 26.54 -0.75
CA GLU A 62 -6.92 25.99 -2.12
C GLU A 62 -7.40 24.52 -2.15
N LEU A 63 -7.23 23.77 -1.04
CA LEU A 63 -7.72 22.40 -0.93
C LEU A 63 -9.23 22.35 -0.67
N ILE A 64 -9.79 23.36 0.01
CA ILE A 64 -11.18 23.38 0.47
C ILE A 64 -12.18 23.13 -0.68
N PRO A 65 -12.12 23.81 -1.85
CA PRO A 65 -13.07 23.60 -2.94
C PRO A 65 -13.10 22.17 -3.47
N VAL A 66 -11.99 21.43 -3.36
CA VAL A 66 -11.85 20.07 -3.90
C VAL A 66 -12.46 19.03 -2.97
N ILE A 67 -12.34 19.24 -1.67
CA ILE A 67 -12.85 18.32 -0.65
C ILE A 67 -14.25 18.71 -0.18
N LYS A 68 -14.70 19.94 -0.41
CA LYS A 68 -16.01 20.44 0.02
C LYS A 68 -17.12 19.59 -0.59
N GLY A 69 -18.08 19.18 0.26
CA GLY A 69 -19.20 18.34 -0.14
C GLY A 69 -18.89 16.84 -0.16
N THR A 70 -17.64 16.43 0.07
CA THR A 70 -17.28 15.01 0.24
C THR A 70 -17.39 14.59 1.72
N GLU A 71 -17.58 13.30 1.97
CA GLU A 71 -17.62 12.77 3.34
C GLU A 71 -16.29 12.96 4.07
N ILE A 72 -15.16 12.76 3.38
CA ILE A 72 -13.84 12.98 3.97
C ILE A 72 -13.54 14.48 4.18
N GLY A 73 -14.08 15.34 3.32
CA GLY A 73 -14.00 16.79 3.49
C GLY A 73 -14.63 17.27 4.78
N LYS A 74 -15.77 16.69 5.20
CA LYS A 74 -16.37 17.00 6.51
C LYS A 74 -15.41 16.71 7.67
N VAL A 75 -14.70 15.58 7.61
CA VAL A 75 -13.70 15.20 8.62
C VAL A 75 -12.56 16.22 8.65
N VAL A 76 -11.98 16.53 7.49
CA VAL A 76 -10.87 17.48 7.40
C VAL A 76 -11.28 18.89 7.85
N LEU A 77 -12.37 19.42 7.31
CA LEU A 77 -12.84 20.80 7.57
C LEU A 77 -13.24 21.02 9.04
N SER A 78 -13.70 19.98 9.75
CA SER A 78 -14.01 20.08 11.18
C SER A 78 -12.77 20.25 12.08
N HIS A 79 -11.57 19.93 11.56
CA HIS A 79 -10.32 19.99 12.32
C HIS A 79 -9.40 21.12 11.85
N ILE A 80 -9.52 21.56 10.59
CA ILE A 80 -8.48 22.34 9.92
C ILE A 80 -8.19 23.73 10.52
N GLU A 81 -9.19 24.37 11.12
CA GLU A 81 -9.04 25.69 11.75
C GLU A 81 -8.50 25.62 13.19
N ARG A 82 -8.58 24.44 13.84
CA ARG A 82 -8.37 24.30 15.29
C ARG A 82 -7.26 23.33 15.65
N SER A 83 -6.74 22.60 14.68
CA SER A 83 -5.96 21.39 14.94
C SER A 83 -4.62 21.42 14.21
N ASN A 84 -3.60 20.81 14.82
CA ASN A 84 -2.32 20.58 14.14
C ASN A 84 -2.42 19.38 13.17
N PHE A 85 -1.38 19.16 12.37
CA PHE A 85 -1.35 18.03 11.42
C PHE A 85 -1.63 16.68 12.10
N GLY A 86 -1.09 16.44 13.29
CA GLY A 86 -1.25 15.18 14.03
C GLY A 86 -2.71 14.87 14.39
N GLU A 87 -3.48 15.89 14.78
CA GLU A 87 -4.91 15.74 15.08
C GLU A 87 -5.75 15.48 13.82
N ILE A 88 -5.47 16.19 12.72
CA ILE A 88 -6.11 15.94 11.42
C ILE A 88 -5.78 14.53 10.92
N SER A 89 -4.51 14.16 11.05
CA SER A 89 -3.94 12.85 10.74
C SER A 89 -4.66 11.72 11.50
N LYS A 90 -4.88 11.90 12.81
CA LYS A 90 -5.65 10.99 13.66
C LYS A 90 -7.13 10.90 13.25
N ALA A 91 -7.76 12.03 12.94
CA ALA A 91 -9.15 12.06 12.49
C ALA A 91 -9.33 11.32 11.14
N LEU A 92 -8.39 11.49 10.21
CA LEU A 92 -8.37 10.79 8.93
C LEU A 92 -8.21 9.27 9.10
N TRP A 93 -7.31 8.83 9.98
CA TRP A 93 -7.19 7.40 10.30
C TRP A 93 -8.45 6.85 10.96
N SER A 94 -9.01 7.57 11.93
CA SER A 94 -10.25 7.17 12.61
C SER A 94 -11.41 7.01 11.61
N HIS A 95 -11.48 7.88 10.60
CA HIS A 95 -12.46 7.77 9.51
C HIS A 95 -12.25 6.52 8.65
N LEU A 96 -11.00 6.18 8.31
CA LEU A 96 -10.68 4.93 7.62
C LEU A 96 -11.12 3.71 8.45
N VAL A 97 -10.76 3.67 9.74
CA VAL A 97 -11.12 2.59 10.65
C VAL A 97 -12.63 2.42 10.74
N SER A 98 -13.36 3.51 10.95
CA SER A 98 -14.83 3.49 11.00
C SER A 98 -15.43 2.95 9.70
N THR A 99 -14.89 3.37 8.54
CA THR A 99 -15.32 2.87 7.24
C THR A 99 -15.06 1.37 7.07
N ILE A 100 -13.88 0.90 7.48
CA ILE A 100 -13.52 -0.53 7.42
C ILE A 100 -14.40 -1.35 8.37
N HIS A 101 -14.62 -0.90 9.60
CA HIS A 101 -15.52 -1.56 10.55
C HIS A 101 -16.96 -1.61 10.03
N TYR A 102 -17.44 -0.52 9.43
CA TYR A 102 -18.73 -0.48 8.76
C TYR A 102 -18.81 -1.58 7.69
N LEU A 103 -17.83 -1.68 6.78
CA LEU A 103 -17.83 -2.72 5.76
C LEU A 103 -17.72 -4.13 6.35
N MET A 104 -16.80 -4.35 7.30
CA MET A 104 -16.59 -5.64 7.96
C MET A 104 -17.83 -6.17 8.67
N SER A 105 -18.62 -5.29 9.26
CA SER A 105 -19.86 -5.68 9.94
C SER A 105 -20.92 -6.27 8.98
N ARG A 106 -20.77 -6.09 7.66
CA ARG A 106 -21.67 -6.58 6.60
C ARG A 106 -21.11 -7.83 5.92
N ILE A 107 -19.84 -8.15 6.19
CA ILE A 107 -19.17 -9.33 5.65
C ILE A 107 -19.56 -10.57 6.47
N PRO A 108 -20.08 -11.62 5.83
CA PRO A 108 -20.39 -12.88 6.51
C PRO A 108 -19.16 -13.48 7.18
N LYS A 109 -19.36 -14.15 8.33
CA LYS A 109 -18.27 -14.70 9.16
C LYS A 109 -17.26 -15.54 8.35
N LYS A 110 -17.73 -16.36 7.40
CA LYS A 110 -16.87 -17.24 6.59
C LYS A 110 -15.84 -16.51 5.71
N TRP A 111 -16.04 -15.22 5.43
CA TRP A 111 -15.11 -14.40 4.63
C TRP A 111 -14.16 -13.56 5.49
N ARG A 112 -14.42 -13.44 6.80
CA ARG A 112 -13.67 -12.52 7.67
C ARG A 112 -12.20 -12.86 7.78
N SER A 113 -11.83 -14.15 7.80
CA SER A 113 -10.44 -14.58 7.82
C SER A 113 -9.63 -13.99 6.65
N ARG A 114 -10.22 -13.93 5.45
CA ARG A 114 -9.57 -13.36 4.26
C ARG A 114 -9.34 -11.86 4.39
N ILE A 115 -10.31 -11.14 4.96
CA ILE A 115 -10.17 -9.72 5.27
C ILE A 115 -9.08 -9.51 6.32
N TYR A 116 -9.05 -10.31 7.38
CA TYR A 116 -8.01 -10.20 8.39
C TYR A 116 -6.60 -10.42 7.80
N THR A 117 -6.44 -11.35 6.85
CA THR A 117 -5.18 -11.49 6.12
C THR A 117 -4.86 -10.23 5.34
N TYR A 118 -5.82 -9.65 4.60
CA TYR A 118 -5.63 -8.38 3.89
C TYR A 118 -5.23 -7.23 4.82
N LEU A 119 -5.84 -7.13 6.00
CA LEU A 119 -5.54 -6.06 6.97
C LEU A 119 -4.10 -6.15 7.53
N ARG A 120 -3.39 -7.27 7.38
CA ARG A 120 -1.97 -7.38 7.76
C ARG A 120 -1.06 -6.41 7.02
N ARG A 121 -1.49 -5.85 5.87
CA ARG A 121 -0.78 -4.77 5.19
C ARG A 121 -0.51 -3.56 6.10
N TYR A 122 -1.43 -3.29 7.05
CA TYR A 122 -1.28 -2.17 7.98
C TYR A 122 -0.27 -2.51 9.08
N ASP A 123 -0.24 -3.76 9.54
CA ASP A 123 0.83 -4.25 10.42
C ASP A 123 2.20 -4.11 9.74
N LEU A 124 2.32 -4.49 8.46
CA LEU A 124 3.57 -4.31 7.70
C LEU A 124 4.01 -2.85 7.62
N HIS A 125 3.09 -1.93 7.37
CA HIS A 125 3.40 -0.51 7.34
C HIS A 125 3.90 -0.02 8.70
N ASN A 126 3.25 -0.42 9.80
CA ASN A 126 3.64 -0.06 11.15
C ASN A 126 4.99 -0.67 11.55
N ILE A 127 5.27 -1.91 11.13
CA ILE A 127 6.56 -2.59 11.30
C ILE A 127 7.67 -1.79 10.59
N VAL A 128 7.46 -1.39 9.33
CA VAL A 128 8.43 -0.61 8.56
C VAL A 128 8.69 0.75 9.21
N ILE A 129 7.66 1.43 9.72
CA ILE A 129 7.82 2.68 10.48
C ILE A 129 8.68 2.45 11.74
N SER A 130 8.40 1.39 12.49
CA SER A 130 9.13 1.07 13.73
C SER A 130 10.58 0.70 13.45
N LEU A 131 10.83 -0.10 12.41
CA LEU A 131 12.18 -0.43 11.98
C LEU A 131 12.95 0.81 11.50
N THR A 132 12.29 1.72 10.78
CA THR A 132 12.88 3.00 10.37
C THR A 132 13.24 3.85 11.58
N SER A 133 12.37 3.90 12.59
CA SER A 133 12.62 4.60 13.86
C SER A 133 13.86 4.07 14.57
N LEU A 134 14.02 2.74 14.67
CA LEU A 134 15.19 2.10 15.25
C LEU A 134 16.50 2.49 14.55
N VAL A 135 16.48 2.52 13.21
CA VAL A 135 17.67 2.81 12.41
C VAL A 135 18.04 4.28 12.42
N THR A 136 17.04 5.17 12.40
CA THR A 136 17.26 6.62 12.32
C THR A 136 17.37 7.29 13.68
N GLY A 137 16.94 6.62 14.75
CA GLY A 137 16.74 7.22 16.08
C GLY A 137 15.56 8.21 16.14
N ALA A 138 14.77 8.35 15.06
CA ALA A 138 13.63 9.24 15.03
C ALA A 138 12.53 8.70 15.94
N ARG A 139 12.04 9.52 16.88
CA ARG A 139 10.91 9.15 17.73
C ARG A 139 9.62 9.08 16.91
N ILE A 140 8.91 7.96 17.02
CA ILE A 140 7.57 7.79 16.48
C ILE A 140 6.54 7.87 17.60
N ARG A 141 5.33 8.34 17.28
CA ARG A 141 4.19 8.34 18.19
C ARG A 141 3.09 7.46 17.63
N VAL A 142 2.12 7.12 18.48
CA VAL A 142 0.99 6.26 18.09
C VAL A 142 0.17 6.90 16.96
N GLU A 143 0.09 8.23 16.88
CA GLU A 143 -0.62 8.94 15.80
C GLU A 143 0.04 8.79 14.42
N ASP A 144 1.34 8.45 14.40
CA ASP A 144 2.08 8.21 13.18
C ASP A 144 1.79 6.80 12.61
N LEU A 145 1.25 5.90 13.43
CA LEU A 145 0.89 4.52 13.07
C LEU A 145 -0.54 4.42 12.54
N VAL A 146 -0.82 3.34 11.81
CA VAL A 146 -2.16 3.02 11.32
C VAL A 146 -2.87 2.14 12.34
N PRO A 147 -4.00 2.56 12.92
CA PRO A 147 -4.74 1.81 13.93
C PRO A 147 -5.61 0.69 13.31
N LEU A 148 -4.97 -0.21 12.57
CA LEU A 148 -5.57 -1.38 11.92
C LEU A 148 -4.58 -2.54 11.91
N GLY A 149 -5.11 -3.75 11.82
CA GLY A 149 -4.29 -4.97 11.75
C GLY A 149 -4.31 -5.77 13.05
N VAL A 150 -3.50 -6.81 13.08
CA VAL A 150 -3.41 -7.76 14.20
C VAL A 150 -2.80 -7.10 15.43
N ILE A 151 -1.79 -6.25 15.24
CA ILE A 151 -1.09 -5.56 16.34
C ILE A 151 -2.07 -4.67 17.10
N GLU A 152 -2.85 -3.85 16.39
CA GLU A 152 -3.90 -3.03 16.99
C GLU A 152 -5.00 -3.87 17.63
N SER A 153 -5.46 -4.94 16.98
CA SER A 153 -6.51 -5.81 17.53
C SER A 153 -6.13 -6.47 18.87
N ARG A 154 -4.84 -6.55 19.16
CA ARG A 154 -4.29 -7.06 20.43
C ARG A 154 -3.98 -5.95 21.43
N GLY A 155 -4.21 -4.69 21.09
CA GLY A 155 -3.88 -3.53 21.94
C GLY A 155 -2.37 -3.28 22.05
N LEU A 156 -1.57 -3.79 21.11
CA LEU A 156 -0.11 -3.75 21.17
C LEU A 156 0.50 -2.67 20.25
N LEU A 157 -0.33 -1.85 19.60
CA LEU A 157 0.14 -0.84 18.65
C LEU A 157 1.06 0.20 19.31
N ALA A 158 0.74 0.65 20.53
CA ALA A 158 1.57 1.61 21.25
C ALA A 158 2.95 1.05 21.61
N LYS A 159 3.07 -0.28 21.84
CA LYS A 159 4.36 -0.91 22.14
C LYS A 159 5.35 -0.78 20.99
N LEU A 160 4.90 -0.65 19.74
CA LEU A 160 5.79 -0.40 18.59
C LEU A 160 6.62 0.88 18.74
N CYS A 161 6.09 1.89 19.44
CA CYS A 161 6.81 3.14 19.72
C CYS A 161 7.86 2.99 20.84
N GLU A 162 7.80 1.93 21.62
CA GLU A 162 8.65 1.68 22.79
C GLU A 162 9.78 0.68 22.50
N VAL A 163 9.75 0.03 21.33
CA VAL A 163 10.78 -0.89 20.87
C VAL A 163 12.14 -0.17 20.82
N ALA A 164 13.14 -0.74 21.50
CA ALA A 164 14.49 -0.16 21.59
C ALA A 164 15.52 -0.90 20.72
N SER A 165 15.20 -2.11 20.26
CA SER A 165 16.08 -2.94 19.43
C SER A 165 15.30 -3.78 18.41
N VAL A 166 16.01 -4.31 17.41
CA VAL A 166 15.42 -5.25 16.44
C VAL A 166 14.88 -6.51 17.14
N ASN A 167 15.56 -6.99 18.19
CA ASN A 167 15.09 -8.16 18.95
C ASN A 167 13.76 -7.87 19.67
N ASP A 168 13.62 -6.68 20.27
CA ASP A 168 12.35 -6.29 20.91
C ASP A 168 11.19 -6.26 19.90
N LEU A 169 11.48 -5.81 18.66
CA LEU A 169 10.50 -5.82 17.57
C LEU A 169 10.10 -7.26 17.22
N VAL A 170 11.08 -8.15 17.05
CA VAL A 170 10.85 -9.56 16.70
C VAL A 170 10.02 -10.25 17.79
N GLU A 171 10.34 -10.04 19.07
CA GLU A 171 9.58 -10.61 20.18
C GLU A 171 8.15 -10.08 20.24
N LEU A 172 7.95 -8.77 20.02
CA LEU A 172 6.62 -8.17 19.92
C LEU A 172 5.81 -8.77 18.76
N LEU A 173 6.45 -9.03 17.62
CA LEU A 173 5.78 -9.68 16.49
C LEU A 173 5.41 -11.13 16.80
N ARG A 174 6.25 -11.87 17.52
CA ARG A 174 5.92 -13.22 18.02
C ARG A 174 4.71 -13.17 18.98
N GLU A 175 4.69 -12.24 19.93
CA GLU A 175 3.54 -11.99 20.83
C GLU A 175 2.24 -11.71 20.06
N CYS A 176 2.34 -11.01 18.93
CA CYS A 176 1.20 -10.69 18.06
C CYS A 176 0.72 -11.85 17.17
N GLY A 177 1.44 -12.98 17.11
CA GLY A 177 1.19 -14.04 16.14
C GLY A 177 1.66 -13.71 14.72
N LEU A 178 2.60 -12.77 14.60
CA LEU A 178 3.27 -12.32 13.38
C LEU A 178 4.72 -12.83 13.31
N GLY A 179 5.04 -13.91 14.03
CA GLY A 179 6.41 -14.46 14.16
C GLY A 179 7.14 -14.67 12.83
N ARG A 180 6.44 -15.12 11.77
CA ARG A 180 7.03 -15.26 10.43
C ARG A 180 7.63 -13.97 9.86
N TYR A 181 7.04 -12.82 10.19
CA TYR A 181 7.59 -11.52 9.80
C TYR A 181 8.77 -11.15 10.69
N GLY A 182 8.71 -11.49 11.99
CA GLY A 182 9.84 -11.36 12.91
C GLY A 182 11.07 -12.15 12.45
N ASP A 183 10.88 -13.41 12.07
CA ASP A 183 11.97 -14.29 11.61
C ASP A 183 12.65 -13.72 10.33
N LEU A 184 11.87 -13.14 9.41
CA LEU A 184 12.42 -12.46 8.21
C LEU A 184 13.22 -11.20 8.57
N ILE A 185 12.80 -10.45 9.59
CA ILE A 185 13.54 -9.28 10.07
C ILE A 185 14.83 -9.74 10.74
N GLU A 186 14.77 -10.78 11.57
CA GLU A 186 15.93 -11.37 12.25
C GLU A 186 16.98 -11.89 11.25
N GLU A 187 16.54 -12.56 10.18
CA GLU A 187 17.40 -13.03 9.08
C GLU A 187 18.15 -11.87 8.41
N LEU A 188 17.47 -10.74 8.20
CA LEU A 188 18.01 -9.58 7.47
C LEU A 188 18.65 -8.53 8.40
N ALA A 189 18.50 -8.65 9.72
CA ALA A 189 19.02 -7.72 10.71
C ALA A 189 20.53 -7.44 10.59
N PRO A 190 21.40 -8.42 10.28
CA PRO A 190 22.84 -8.17 10.10
C PRO A 190 23.16 -7.19 8.97
N GLU A 191 22.21 -6.96 8.05
CA GLU A 191 22.36 -6.05 6.92
C GLU A 191 21.92 -4.63 7.24
N VAL A 192 21.14 -4.43 8.31
CA VAL A 192 20.55 -3.14 8.67
C VAL A 192 21.62 -2.21 9.23
N LYS A 193 22.34 -1.54 8.33
CA LYS A 193 23.41 -0.59 8.70
C LYS A 193 22.92 0.86 8.68
N ASP A 194 21.97 1.16 7.81
CA ASP A 194 21.37 2.49 7.66
C ASP A 194 19.98 2.38 7.01
N ILE A 195 19.32 3.53 6.82
CA ILE A 195 17.95 3.64 6.32
C ILE A 195 17.75 3.03 4.92
N SER A 196 18.80 2.93 4.11
CA SER A 196 18.73 2.37 2.76
C SER A 196 18.40 0.87 2.73
N TYR A 197 18.65 0.16 3.84
CA TYR A 197 18.37 -1.26 4.01
C TYR A 197 16.93 -1.56 4.43
N ILE A 198 16.13 -0.54 4.76
CA ILE A 198 14.72 -0.70 5.10
C ILE A 198 13.90 -1.12 3.87
N LEU A 199 14.18 -0.55 2.69
CA LEU A 199 13.39 -0.80 1.48
C LEU A 199 13.50 -2.25 0.96
N PRO A 200 14.69 -2.90 0.98
CA PRO A 200 14.77 -4.33 0.69
C PRO A 200 14.01 -5.20 1.70
N ILE A 201 14.09 -4.88 3.01
CA ILE A 201 13.34 -5.60 4.05
C ILE A 201 11.83 -5.43 3.84
N GLU A 202 11.36 -4.21 3.58
CA GLU A 202 9.95 -3.95 3.25
C GLU A 202 9.51 -4.83 2.06
N SER A 203 10.33 -4.92 1.01
CA SER A 203 10.02 -5.75 -0.16
C SER A 203 9.88 -7.22 0.22
N ARG A 204 10.76 -7.74 1.08
CA ARG A 204 10.70 -9.12 1.60
C ARG A 204 9.45 -9.38 2.44
N LEU A 205 9.12 -8.46 3.36
CA LEU A 205 7.93 -8.54 4.20
C LEU A 205 6.65 -8.51 3.36
N TYR A 206 6.59 -7.62 2.37
CA TYR A 206 5.43 -7.50 1.50
C TYR A 206 5.25 -8.73 0.61
N TRP A 207 6.34 -9.34 0.14
CA TRP A 207 6.27 -10.63 -0.57
C TRP A 207 5.68 -11.73 0.30
N GLN A 208 6.12 -11.85 1.56
CA GLN A 208 5.54 -12.82 2.49
C GLN A 208 4.04 -12.57 2.72
N TYR A 209 3.61 -11.31 2.78
CA TYR A 209 2.19 -10.97 2.84
C TYR A 209 1.41 -11.38 1.58
N VAL A 210 1.97 -11.20 0.39
CA VAL A 210 1.33 -11.68 -0.85
C VAL A 210 1.24 -13.21 -0.85
N CYS A 211 2.26 -13.91 -0.36
CA CYS A 211 2.21 -15.37 -0.17
C CYS A 211 1.08 -15.78 0.79
N ASP A 212 0.94 -15.11 1.93
CA ASP A 212 -0.14 -15.37 2.89
C ASP A 212 -1.54 -15.13 2.30
N LEU A 213 -1.67 -14.16 1.39
CA LEU A 213 -2.93 -13.87 0.69
C LEU A 213 -3.31 -14.91 -0.36
N ARG A 214 -2.34 -15.59 -0.97
CA ARG A 214 -2.62 -16.66 -1.95
C ARG A 214 -3.49 -17.77 -1.32
N ASP A 215 -3.24 -18.08 -0.05
CA ASP A 215 -4.00 -19.08 0.70
C ASP A 215 -5.43 -18.64 1.02
N CYS A 216 -5.78 -17.36 0.79
CA CYS A 216 -7.13 -16.84 1.01
C CYS A 216 -8.13 -17.25 -0.09
N GLY A 217 -7.68 -17.73 -1.24
CA GLY A 217 -8.56 -18.25 -2.30
C GLY A 217 -9.52 -17.22 -2.91
N ASP A 218 -9.11 -15.95 -2.98
CA ASP A 218 -9.73 -14.93 -3.84
C ASP A 218 -8.69 -14.45 -4.87
N PRO A 219 -8.76 -14.91 -6.12
CA PRO A 219 -7.75 -14.60 -7.14
C PRO A 219 -7.64 -13.11 -7.49
N VAL A 220 -8.72 -12.33 -7.33
CA VAL A 220 -8.68 -10.89 -7.62
C VAL A 220 -7.96 -10.15 -6.49
N LEU A 221 -8.15 -10.56 -5.24
CA LEU A 221 -7.46 -9.99 -4.09
C LEU A 221 -5.96 -10.30 -4.12
N GLU A 222 -5.62 -11.57 -4.39
CA GLU A 222 -4.23 -11.99 -4.61
C GLU A 222 -3.60 -11.16 -5.73
N PHE A 223 -4.31 -11.01 -6.86
CA PHE A 223 -3.84 -10.24 -8.00
C PHE A 223 -3.61 -8.76 -7.68
N LEU A 224 -4.56 -8.07 -7.04
CA LEU A 224 -4.40 -6.66 -6.68
C LEU A 224 -3.20 -6.46 -5.75
N SER A 225 -3.05 -7.32 -4.75
CA SER A 225 -1.96 -7.23 -3.77
C SER A 225 -0.61 -7.60 -4.38
N GLY A 226 -0.58 -8.56 -5.31
CA GLY A 226 0.60 -8.93 -6.07
C GLY A 226 1.03 -7.85 -7.06
N VAL A 227 0.09 -7.17 -7.72
CA VAL A 227 0.39 -6.00 -8.55
C VAL A 227 0.94 -4.86 -7.68
N GLU A 228 0.33 -4.58 -6.53
CA GLU A 228 0.87 -3.58 -5.60
C GLU A 228 2.29 -3.91 -5.15
N TYR A 229 2.58 -5.20 -4.89
CA TYR A 229 3.92 -5.67 -4.57
C TYR A 229 4.91 -5.38 -5.69
N ASP A 230 4.61 -5.76 -6.93
CA ASP A 230 5.52 -5.52 -8.07
C ASP A 230 5.81 -4.03 -8.25
N LEU A 231 4.78 -3.19 -8.11
CA LEU A 231 4.91 -1.74 -8.18
C LEU A 231 5.81 -1.20 -7.07
N LYS A 232 5.61 -1.65 -5.83
CA LYS A 232 6.49 -1.29 -4.69
C LYS A 232 7.90 -1.81 -4.85
N LEU A 233 8.09 -3.02 -5.35
CA LEU A 233 9.39 -3.60 -5.63
C LEU A 233 10.15 -2.75 -6.66
N MET A 234 9.49 -2.35 -7.74
CA MET A 234 10.10 -1.46 -8.74
C MET A 234 10.50 -0.11 -8.15
N LEU A 235 9.64 0.49 -7.32
CA LEU A 235 9.96 1.73 -6.60
C LEU A 235 11.12 1.57 -5.62
N ASN A 236 11.12 0.49 -4.84
CA ASN A 236 12.15 0.23 -3.84
C ASN A 236 13.50 -0.05 -4.51
N VAL A 237 13.54 -0.80 -5.62
CA VAL A 237 14.75 -0.96 -6.44
C VAL A 237 15.25 0.39 -6.95
N LEU A 238 14.37 1.21 -7.53
CA LEU A 238 14.75 2.53 -8.06
C LEU A 238 15.31 3.44 -6.95
N ARG A 239 14.64 3.53 -5.81
CA ARG A 239 15.08 4.31 -4.64
C ARG A 239 16.43 3.83 -4.12
N CYS A 240 16.60 2.53 -3.93
CA CYS A 240 17.86 1.95 -3.47
C CYS A 240 19.03 2.31 -4.39
N LYS A 241 18.82 2.26 -5.71
CA LYS A 241 19.86 2.63 -6.68
C LYS A 241 20.21 4.11 -6.62
N VAL A 242 19.23 4.99 -6.43
CA VAL A 242 19.46 6.43 -6.24
C VAL A 242 20.18 6.71 -4.92
N MET A 243 19.91 5.91 -3.88
CA MET A 243 20.61 5.96 -2.59
C MET A 243 22.00 5.30 -2.62
N GLY A 244 22.40 4.67 -3.73
CA GLY A 244 23.71 4.02 -3.87
C GLY A 244 23.84 2.67 -3.17
N VAL A 245 22.72 1.97 -2.88
CA VAL A 245 22.76 0.63 -2.29
C VAL A 245 23.41 -0.34 -3.28
N GLU A 246 24.35 -1.15 -2.79
CA GLU A 246 25.10 -2.08 -3.64
C GLU A 246 24.21 -3.20 -4.20
N GLU A 247 24.49 -3.59 -5.44
CA GLU A 247 23.70 -4.60 -6.17
C GLU A 247 23.60 -5.93 -5.41
N HIS A 248 24.70 -6.36 -4.79
CA HIS A 248 24.77 -7.64 -4.07
C HIS A 248 23.82 -7.70 -2.86
N ILE A 249 23.57 -6.55 -2.20
CA ILE A 249 22.61 -6.42 -1.10
C ILE A 249 21.19 -6.57 -1.65
N LEU A 250 20.89 -5.85 -2.74
CA LEU A 250 19.58 -5.92 -3.39
C LEU A 250 19.26 -7.33 -3.87
N SER A 251 20.21 -8.01 -4.50
CA SER A 251 20.05 -9.39 -4.99
C SER A 251 19.81 -10.42 -3.87
N ARG A 252 20.25 -10.14 -2.63
CA ARG A 252 20.05 -11.02 -1.48
C ARG A 252 18.71 -10.76 -0.78
N ALA A 253 18.40 -9.50 -0.51
CA ALA A 253 17.24 -9.12 0.30
C ALA A 253 15.93 -9.05 -0.51
N ILE A 254 15.98 -8.61 -1.77
CA ILE A 254 14.80 -8.57 -2.63
C ILE A 254 14.53 -9.99 -3.17
N PRO A 255 13.28 -10.49 -3.08
CA PRO A 255 12.93 -11.77 -3.67
C PRO A 255 13.30 -11.84 -5.16
N ARG A 256 13.81 -12.99 -5.59
CA ARG A 256 14.27 -13.18 -6.98
C ARG A 256 13.17 -12.93 -8.01
N SER A 257 11.90 -13.14 -7.65
CA SER A 257 10.74 -12.95 -8.52
C SER A 257 9.77 -11.90 -7.98
N GLY A 258 9.09 -11.22 -8.90
CA GLY A 258 7.85 -10.51 -8.61
C GLY A 258 6.65 -11.45 -8.54
N TYR A 259 5.47 -10.87 -8.46
CA TYR A 259 4.19 -11.54 -8.68
C TYR A 259 3.94 -11.78 -10.18
N LEU A 260 4.07 -10.74 -11.02
CA LEU A 260 4.02 -10.81 -12.49
C LEU A 260 5.39 -10.59 -13.14
N LEU A 261 6.37 -10.05 -12.41
CA LEU A 261 7.76 -9.96 -12.87
C LEU A 261 8.47 -11.31 -12.69
N SER A 262 9.08 -11.80 -13.76
CA SER A 262 9.96 -12.97 -13.74
C SER A 262 11.31 -12.69 -13.07
N ASP A 263 12.01 -13.76 -12.70
CA ASP A 263 13.35 -13.67 -12.10
C ASP A 263 14.33 -12.87 -12.95
N ARG A 264 14.24 -13.05 -14.27
CA ARG A 264 15.05 -12.31 -15.24
C ARG A 264 14.70 -10.82 -15.24
N GLU A 265 13.43 -10.46 -15.12
CA GLU A 265 13.00 -9.06 -15.11
C GLU A 265 13.44 -8.37 -13.81
N VAL A 266 13.26 -9.00 -12.65
CA VAL A 266 13.74 -8.45 -11.37
C VAL A 266 15.27 -8.31 -11.36
N SER A 267 15.99 -9.34 -11.80
CA SER A 267 17.45 -9.28 -11.89
C SER A 267 17.94 -8.15 -12.82
N LYS A 268 17.26 -7.95 -13.96
CA LYS A 268 17.54 -6.81 -14.86
C LYS A 268 17.30 -5.47 -14.16
N LEU A 269 16.18 -5.31 -13.44
CA LEU A 269 15.90 -4.05 -12.73
C LEU A 269 16.99 -3.72 -11.69
N ILE A 270 17.51 -4.75 -11.01
CA ILE A 270 18.58 -4.62 -10.02
C ILE A 270 19.92 -4.24 -10.66
N SER A 271 20.27 -4.77 -11.84
CA SER A 271 21.61 -4.59 -12.43
C SER A 271 21.76 -3.41 -13.40
N ILE A 272 20.68 -2.92 -14.04
CA ILE A 272 20.76 -1.84 -15.04
C ILE A 272 21.06 -0.47 -14.44
N ALA A 273 21.45 0.53 -15.24
CA ALA A 273 21.47 1.91 -14.76
C ALA A 273 20.04 2.46 -14.54
N VAL A 274 19.87 3.45 -13.65
CA VAL A 274 18.59 4.14 -13.44
C VAL A 274 18.02 4.73 -14.74
N SER A 275 18.88 5.25 -15.62
CA SER A 275 18.51 5.78 -16.95
C SER A 275 17.86 4.74 -17.87
N ASP A 276 18.15 3.45 -17.65
CA ASP A 276 17.65 2.34 -18.45
C ASP A 276 16.38 1.70 -17.88
N PHE A 277 15.89 2.17 -16.74
CA PHE A 277 14.76 1.57 -16.04
C PHE A 277 13.51 1.47 -16.93
N ALA A 278 13.17 2.57 -17.63
CA ALA A 278 12.04 2.60 -18.56
C ALA A 278 12.18 1.59 -19.71
N ARG A 279 13.40 1.27 -20.15
CA ARG A 279 13.65 0.27 -21.20
C ARG A 279 13.25 -1.12 -20.74
N VAL A 280 13.59 -1.49 -19.50
CA VAL A 280 13.20 -2.78 -18.95
C VAL A 280 11.68 -2.87 -18.76
N LEU A 281 11.03 -1.80 -18.28
CA LEU A 281 9.57 -1.79 -18.11
C LEU A 281 8.81 -2.07 -19.41
N ARG A 282 9.31 -1.61 -20.58
CA ARG A 282 8.70 -1.89 -21.89
C ARG A 282 8.57 -3.37 -22.22
N GLU A 283 9.47 -4.20 -21.67
CA GLU A 283 9.48 -5.65 -21.90
C GLU A 283 8.57 -6.42 -20.94
N THR A 284 7.95 -5.74 -19.98
CA THR A 284 7.10 -6.33 -18.93
C THR A 284 5.61 -6.07 -19.18
N VAL A 285 4.75 -6.69 -18.37
CA VAL A 285 3.30 -6.39 -18.32
C VAL A 285 3.00 -4.95 -17.86
N TYR A 286 4.00 -4.25 -17.32
CA TYR A 286 3.94 -2.86 -16.86
C TYR A 286 4.44 -1.85 -17.89
N SER A 287 4.46 -2.21 -19.17
CA SER A 287 4.98 -1.36 -20.25
C SER A 287 4.35 0.05 -20.32
N GLU A 288 3.12 0.24 -19.83
CA GLU A 288 2.51 1.57 -19.74
C GLU A 288 3.31 2.54 -18.86
N LEU A 289 3.94 2.04 -17.79
CA LEU A 289 4.80 2.82 -16.90
C LEU A 289 6.10 3.28 -17.56
N SER A 290 6.52 2.66 -18.68
CA SER A 290 7.72 3.11 -19.40
C SER A 290 7.56 4.50 -20.03
N ARG A 291 6.32 4.99 -20.14
CA ARG A 291 6.02 6.32 -20.69
C ARG A 291 6.20 7.42 -19.65
N ALA A 292 6.33 7.07 -18.38
CA ALA A 292 6.67 8.03 -17.33
C ALA A 292 8.00 8.69 -17.70
N ARG A 293 8.00 10.01 -17.87
CA ARG A 293 9.22 10.79 -18.02
C ARG A 293 9.86 10.87 -16.64
N VAL A 294 10.64 9.86 -16.27
CA VAL A 294 11.35 9.82 -14.99
C VAL A 294 12.50 10.83 -15.06
N ARG A 295 12.21 12.08 -14.66
CA ARG A 295 13.26 13.08 -14.39
C ARG A 295 13.77 12.91 -12.97
N GLU A 296 12.86 12.60 -12.05
CA GLU A 296 13.12 12.31 -10.65
C GLU A 296 12.36 11.05 -10.22
N VAL A 297 12.80 10.41 -9.12
CA VAL A 297 12.14 9.23 -8.54
C VAL A 297 10.68 9.53 -8.17
N THR A 298 10.41 10.74 -7.68
CA THR A 298 9.09 11.27 -7.31
C THR A 298 8.10 11.29 -8.48
N ASP A 299 8.58 11.56 -9.70
CA ASP A 299 7.74 11.49 -10.90
C ASP A 299 7.29 10.05 -11.19
N PHE A 300 8.20 9.10 -11.02
CA PHE A 300 7.88 7.68 -11.21
C PHE A 300 6.94 7.15 -10.12
N GLU A 301 7.14 7.56 -8.86
CA GLU A 301 6.23 7.27 -7.75
C GLU A 301 4.79 7.69 -8.06
N ARG A 302 4.59 8.93 -8.51
CA ARG A 302 3.27 9.41 -8.92
C ARG A 302 2.68 8.56 -10.04
N CYS A 303 3.46 8.24 -11.08
CA CYS A 303 2.97 7.41 -12.18
C CYS A 303 2.56 6.01 -11.70
N VAL A 304 3.32 5.41 -10.78
CA VAL A 304 3.01 4.11 -10.18
C VAL A 304 1.72 4.18 -9.36
N GLU A 305 1.55 5.22 -8.53
CA GLU A 305 0.36 5.41 -7.70
C GLU A 305 -0.90 5.64 -8.55
N GLU A 306 -0.82 6.50 -9.58
CA GLU A 306 -1.91 6.73 -10.53
C GLU A 306 -2.28 5.45 -11.31
N TYR A 307 -1.27 4.68 -11.72
CA TYR A 307 -1.45 3.41 -12.42
C TYR A 307 -2.17 2.39 -11.54
N PHE A 308 -1.72 2.21 -10.29
CA PHE A 308 -2.36 1.28 -9.35
C PHE A 308 -3.78 1.72 -9.01
N LEU A 309 -3.99 3.01 -8.75
CA LEU A 309 -5.31 3.59 -8.52
C LEU A 309 -6.26 3.29 -9.69
N GLY A 310 -5.80 3.41 -10.93
CA GLY A 310 -6.58 3.02 -12.12
C GLY A 310 -7.03 1.57 -12.10
N ILE A 311 -6.17 0.65 -11.69
CA ILE A 311 -6.49 -0.79 -11.60
C ILE A 311 -7.49 -1.06 -10.48
N VAL A 312 -7.30 -0.48 -9.30
CA VAL A 312 -8.22 -0.66 -8.16
C VAL A 312 -9.59 -0.06 -8.48
N GLU A 313 -9.66 1.14 -9.08
CA GLU A 313 -10.92 1.73 -9.56
C GLU A 313 -11.62 0.83 -10.59
N TYR A 314 -10.83 0.22 -11.48
CA TYR A 314 -11.36 -0.66 -12.52
C TYR A 314 -12.09 -1.87 -11.93
N VAL A 315 -11.51 -2.48 -10.90
CA VAL A 315 -12.12 -3.59 -10.14
C VAL A 315 -13.31 -3.09 -9.32
N ALA A 316 -13.16 -2.02 -8.55
CA ALA A 316 -14.20 -1.51 -7.65
C ALA A 316 -15.50 -1.11 -8.39
N LYS A 317 -15.39 -0.59 -9.62
CA LYS A 317 -16.53 -0.19 -10.46
C LYS A 317 -17.22 -1.38 -11.16
N ARG A 318 -16.69 -2.60 -11.04
CA ARG A 318 -17.20 -3.80 -11.69
C ARG A 318 -17.36 -4.91 -10.65
N PRO A 319 -18.36 -4.81 -9.77
CA PRO A 319 -18.54 -5.79 -8.70
C PRO A 319 -18.71 -7.20 -9.28
N GLN A 320 -18.03 -8.17 -8.67
CA GLN A 320 -18.09 -9.59 -9.01
C GLN A 320 -18.87 -10.42 -7.98
N PHE A 321 -19.38 -9.76 -6.94
CA PHE A 321 -19.93 -10.34 -5.72
C PHE A 321 -18.91 -11.25 -5.04
N THR A 322 -17.73 -10.71 -4.75
CA THR A 322 -16.68 -11.37 -3.98
C THR A 322 -16.10 -10.46 -2.91
N ILE A 323 -15.20 -11.00 -2.08
CA ILE A 323 -14.56 -10.21 -1.02
C ILE A 323 -13.66 -9.11 -1.62
N SER A 324 -13.16 -9.32 -2.84
CA SER A 324 -12.40 -8.33 -3.59
C SER A 324 -13.16 -7.05 -3.89
N ASP A 325 -14.48 -7.10 -4.05
CA ASP A 325 -15.28 -5.88 -4.26
C ASP A 325 -15.24 -4.98 -3.02
N VAL A 326 -15.26 -5.59 -1.84
CA VAL A 326 -15.18 -4.87 -0.57
C VAL A 326 -13.76 -4.34 -0.37
N VAL A 327 -12.76 -5.20 -0.58
CA VAL A 327 -11.35 -4.82 -0.40
C VAL A 327 -10.90 -3.73 -1.37
N SER A 328 -11.32 -3.78 -2.64
CA SER A 328 -10.97 -2.73 -3.60
C SER A 328 -11.48 -1.35 -3.15
N VAL A 329 -12.65 -1.28 -2.51
CA VAL A 329 -13.17 -0.01 -1.96
C VAL A 329 -12.41 0.38 -0.69
N MET A 330 -12.01 -0.57 0.15
CA MET A 330 -11.11 -0.30 1.29
C MET A 330 -9.78 0.29 0.81
N MET A 331 -9.18 -0.27 -0.24
CA MET A 331 -7.96 0.24 -0.87
C MET A 331 -8.14 1.67 -1.39
N LEU A 332 -9.23 1.97 -2.10
CA LEU A 332 -9.50 3.33 -2.58
C LEU A 332 -9.69 4.33 -1.43
N LYS A 333 -10.37 3.90 -0.36
CA LYS A 333 -10.55 4.73 0.83
C LYS A 333 -9.23 5.00 1.55
N GLU A 334 -8.36 4.00 1.63
CA GLU A 334 -7.00 4.15 2.16
C GLU A 334 -6.19 5.15 1.30
N MET A 335 -6.25 5.04 -0.03
CA MET A 335 -5.58 5.97 -0.94
C MET A 335 -6.09 7.41 -0.76
N GLU A 336 -7.40 7.61 -0.66
CA GLU A 336 -8.01 8.92 -0.38
C GLU A 336 -7.45 9.55 0.91
N VAL A 337 -7.39 8.76 1.99
CA VAL A 337 -6.85 9.18 3.29
C VAL A 337 -5.36 9.50 3.18
N LYS A 338 -4.57 8.63 2.54
CA LYS A 338 -3.12 8.83 2.38
C LYS A 338 -2.80 10.08 1.58
N VAL A 339 -3.47 10.29 0.44
CA VAL A 339 -3.25 11.48 -0.40
C VAL A 339 -3.58 12.75 0.36
N LEU A 340 -4.68 12.79 1.11
CA LEU A 340 -5.03 13.96 1.93
C LEU A 340 -4.02 14.20 3.05
N ARG A 341 -3.55 13.15 3.73
CA ARG A 341 -2.46 13.30 4.72
C ARG A 341 -1.22 13.90 4.08
N THR A 342 -0.80 13.42 2.91
CA THR A 342 0.37 13.95 2.19
C THR A 342 0.19 15.43 1.83
N LEU A 343 -0.98 15.79 1.26
CA LEU A 343 -1.30 17.18 0.92
C LEU A 343 -1.25 18.08 2.15
N ILE A 344 -1.97 17.73 3.22
CA ILE A 344 -2.06 18.55 4.43
C ILE A 344 -0.72 18.62 5.15
N SER A 345 0.03 17.52 5.22
CA SER A 345 1.40 17.52 5.76
C SER A 345 2.29 18.49 5.00
N SER A 346 2.25 18.46 3.66
CA SER A 346 3.06 19.36 2.83
C SER A 346 2.69 20.83 3.02
N LEU A 347 1.42 21.14 3.32
CA LEU A 347 0.94 22.50 3.50
C LEU A 347 1.22 23.04 4.92
N LEU A 348 1.11 22.19 5.95
CA LEU A 348 1.24 22.61 7.34
C LEU A 348 2.67 22.49 7.89
N LEU A 349 3.47 21.56 7.37
CA LEU A 349 4.82 21.28 7.88
C LEU A 349 5.95 21.81 6.98
N SER A 350 5.67 22.23 5.75
CA SER A 350 6.70 22.85 4.93
C SER A 350 7.07 24.22 5.50
N PRO A 351 8.37 24.58 5.60
CA PRO A 351 8.75 25.96 5.86
C PRO A 351 8.16 26.81 4.73
N ARG A 352 7.31 27.79 5.08
CA ARG A 352 6.67 28.69 4.11
C ARG A 352 7.75 29.15 3.13
N ARG A 353 7.65 28.72 1.86
CA ARG A 353 8.46 29.28 0.76
C ARG A 353 8.07 30.76 0.68
N ARG A 354 8.85 31.62 1.34
CA ARG A 354 8.73 33.07 1.26
C ARG A 354 9.42 33.57 0.00
#